data_AF-A0AAD7U725-F1
#
_entry.id   AF-A0AAD7U725-F1
#
_cell.length_a   1.000
_cell.length_b   1.000
_cell.length_c   1.000
_cell.angle_alpha   90.00
_cell.angle_beta   90.00
_cell.angle_gamma   90.00
#
_symmetry.space_group_name_H-M   'P 1'
#
loop_
_entity.id
_entity.type
_entity.pdbx_description
1 polymer ?
#
loop_
_entity_poly.entity_id
_entity_poly.type
_entity_poly.pdbx_seq_one_letter_code
_entity_poly.pdbx_strand_id
1 'polypeptide(L)'
;MEAERDCRDLYCLASTARCAAGGCVHCAYKVCQKSSPLTTLPPNWRPELCGRSGSEGASLFAGCRVLTVGDGDLSFSVALRRAGVRVVATTLAESLDDLERRYPKSPVRVFFRELEEEEEGNVVFGVDATKPPKFADLYDRVVFNFPCVDVPRGKDGQNPESGVADSVAVERNRDLVRAFARAAVDGFLAPAGEILVSHKTKPPFSWWRVPDVVCEGTGLELRGAIVFDRASFAPYKNRKAMDNASFPAHDALTYVFSLPISPLEVGMQPPSTLPRAPAPSSRDETSPVPTPFSPPVGRARLKTLLASPVDARGLLLEVSPDLLAALRLAAATTKATITTKPASKKRRRKKYE
;
A
#
# COMPACT_ATOMS: atom_id res chain seq x y z
N MET A 1 -9.82 -15.34 17.62
CA MET A 1 -9.23 -14.04 17.98
C MET A 1 -8.47 -13.54 16.76
N GLU A 2 -8.75 -12.33 16.25
CA GLU A 2 -7.83 -11.69 15.30
C GLU A 2 -6.52 -11.42 16.05
N ALA A 3 -5.38 -11.85 15.49
CA ALA A 3 -4.07 -11.62 16.09
C ALA A 3 -3.82 -10.11 16.27
N GLU A 4 -3.04 -9.75 17.29
CA GLU A 4 -2.53 -8.38 17.41
C GLU A 4 -1.67 -8.05 16.19
N ARG A 5 -1.71 -6.78 15.76
CA ARG A 5 -0.96 -6.32 14.60
C ARG A 5 0.54 -6.47 14.86
N ASP A 6 1.23 -7.23 14.00
CA ASP A 6 2.68 -7.30 14.01
C ASP A 6 3.28 -5.93 13.68
N CYS A 7 4.08 -5.42 14.60
CA CYS A 7 4.71 -4.10 14.53
C CYS A 7 6.17 -4.17 14.05
N ARG A 8 6.74 -5.37 13.88
CA ARG A 8 8.15 -5.53 13.50
C ARG A 8 8.40 -4.93 12.13
N ASP A 9 9.35 -4.01 12.07
CA ASP A 9 9.74 -3.26 10.87
C ASP A 9 8.52 -2.69 10.09
N LEU A 10 7.49 -2.25 10.84
CA LEU A 10 6.27 -1.65 10.31
C LEU A 10 6.32 -0.13 10.45
N TYR A 11 6.00 0.56 9.37
CA TYR A 11 6.03 2.01 9.28
C TYR A 11 4.70 2.56 8.78
N CYS A 12 4.43 3.84 9.01
CA CYS A 12 3.31 4.54 8.41
C CYS A 12 3.69 5.98 8.07
N LEU A 13 2.93 6.61 7.17
CA LEU A 13 3.09 8.04 6.92
C LEU A 13 2.81 8.82 8.20
N ALA A 14 3.71 9.76 8.54
CA ALA A 14 3.60 10.61 9.71
C ALA A 14 2.26 11.37 9.73
N SER A 15 1.79 11.82 8.57
CA SER A 15 0.48 12.46 8.43
C SER A 15 -0.70 11.52 8.70
N THR A 16 -0.57 10.23 8.40
CA THR A 16 -1.59 9.22 8.72
C THR A 16 -1.70 9.03 10.22
N ALA A 17 -0.57 8.88 10.92
CA ALA A 17 -0.54 8.75 12.37
C ALA A 17 -1.04 10.04 13.07
N ARG A 18 -0.59 11.22 12.63
CA ARG A 18 -1.05 12.51 13.17
C ARG A 18 -2.56 12.70 13.00
N CYS A 19 -3.10 12.33 11.83
CA CYS A 19 -4.54 12.39 11.59
C CYS A 19 -5.32 11.39 12.44
N ALA A 20 -4.80 10.17 12.63
CA ALA A 20 -5.38 9.19 13.55
C ALA A 20 -5.37 9.69 15.01
N ALA A 21 -4.28 10.32 15.45
CA ALA A 21 -4.17 10.93 16.78
C ALA A 21 -5.16 12.09 17.00
N GLY A 22 -5.51 12.80 15.92
CA GLY A 22 -6.58 13.80 15.91
C GLY A 22 -8.01 13.23 15.95
N GLY A 23 -8.17 11.91 16.10
CA GLY A 23 -9.46 11.24 16.18
C GLY A 23 -10.03 10.77 14.83
N CYS A 24 -9.26 10.86 13.73
CA CYS A 24 -9.74 10.36 12.44
C CYS A 24 -9.85 8.83 12.46
N VAL A 25 -11.09 8.33 12.56
CA VAL A 25 -11.41 6.90 12.55
C VAL A 25 -10.83 6.22 11.31
N HIS A 26 -10.96 6.83 10.13
CA HIS A 26 -10.47 6.24 8.89
C HIS A 26 -8.94 5.99 8.92
N CYS A 27 -8.16 6.94 9.44
CA CYS A 27 -6.71 6.79 9.58
C CYS A 27 -6.34 5.80 10.70
N ALA A 28 -7.08 5.82 11.81
CA ALA A 28 -6.89 4.86 12.89
C ALA A 28 -7.12 3.42 12.42
N TYR A 29 -8.11 3.15 11.55
CA TYR A 29 -8.32 1.82 10.98
C TYR A 29 -7.14 1.30 10.17
N LYS A 30 -6.44 2.19 9.45
CA LYS A 30 -5.27 1.83 8.64
C LYS A 30 -4.09 1.40 9.50
N VAL A 31 -3.79 2.17 10.55
CA VAL A 31 -2.62 1.92 11.41
C VAL A 31 -2.94 0.88 12.48
N CYS A 32 -4.08 0.98 13.14
CA CYS A 32 -4.35 0.18 14.33
C CYS A 32 -4.89 -1.22 14.03
N GLN A 33 -5.67 -1.34 12.96
CA GLN A 33 -6.57 -2.48 12.69
C GLN A 33 -7.52 -2.77 13.89
N LYS A 34 -8.62 -3.47 13.62
CA LYS A 34 -9.74 -3.63 14.57
C LYS A 34 -9.40 -4.45 15.83
N SER A 35 -8.30 -5.18 15.83
CA SER A 35 -7.98 -6.19 16.84
C SER A 35 -7.06 -5.66 17.93
N SER A 36 -7.65 -5.21 19.03
CA SER A 36 -7.00 -5.26 20.34
C SER A 36 -8.01 -5.73 21.38
N PRO A 37 -7.63 -6.66 22.29
CA PRO A 37 -8.46 -7.02 23.43
C PRO A 37 -8.77 -5.83 24.36
N LEU A 38 -7.91 -4.80 24.36
CA LEU A 38 -7.93 -3.69 25.31
C LEU A 38 -8.74 -2.48 24.81
N THR A 39 -8.96 -2.35 23.50
CA THR A 39 -9.63 -1.19 22.90
C THR A 39 -10.33 -1.56 21.60
N THR A 40 -11.63 -1.25 21.49
CA THR A 40 -12.39 -1.38 20.24
C THR A 40 -12.37 -0.08 19.45
N LEU A 41 -11.91 -0.14 18.19
CA LEU A 41 -12.08 1.00 17.28
C LEU A 41 -13.57 1.25 17.02
N PRO A 42 -14.02 2.52 16.91
CA PRO A 42 -15.40 2.85 16.51
C PRO A 42 -15.71 2.30 15.11
N PRO A 43 -16.97 2.22 14.63
CA PRO A 43 -17.25 1.73 13.28
C PRO A 43 -16.47 2.48 12.19
N ASN A 44 -15.90 1.76 11.22
CA ASN A 44 -15.08 2.35 10.17
C ASN A 44 -15.87 3.38 9.34
N TRP A 45 -15.22 4.47 8.98
CA TRP A 45 -15.79 5.54 8.15
C TRP A 45 -15.28 5.46 6.71
N ARG A 46 -16.03 6.09 5.80
CA ARG A 46 -15.62 6.17 4.39
C ARG A 46 -14.32 6.99 4.27
N PRO A 47 -13.41 6.62 3.35
CA PRO A 47 -12.19 7.38 3.10
C PRO A 47 -12.43 8.88 2.86
N GLU A 48 -13.51 9.21 2.16
CA GLU A 48 -13.90 10.58 1.83
C GLU A 48 -14.19 11.46 3.06
N LEU A 49 -14.39 10.86 4.25
CA LEU A 49 -14.60 11.59 5.51
C LEU A 49 -13.28 11.93 6.21
N CYS A 50 -12.15 11.44 5.70
CA CYS A 50 -10.84 11.89 6.12
C CYS A 50 -10.56 13.26 5.49
N GLY A 51 -10.28 14.27 6.31
CA GLY A 51 -9.91 15.60 5.82
C GLY A 51 -8.53 15.65 5.13
N ARG A 52 -7.77 14.55 5.15
CA ARG A 52 -6.55 14.42 4.34
C ARG A 52 -6.93 14.08 2.91
N SER A 53 -6.59 14.99 2.01
CA SER A 53 -6.48 14.76 0.57
C SER A 53 -5.10 15.21 0.15
N GLY A 54 -4.32 14.36 -0.53
CA GLY A 54 -3.01 14.79 -1.00
C GLY A 54 -2.18 13.70 -1.65
N SER A 55 -0.94 14.07 -1.92
CA SER A 55 0.09 13.26 -2.59
C SER A 55 1.32 13.01 -1.71
N GLU A 56 1.24 13.19 -0.37
CA GLU A 56 2.37 12.92 0.55
C GLU A 56 2.92 11.49 0.41
N GLY A 57 2.08 10.51 0.05
CA GLY A 57 2.52 9.15 -0.20
C GLY A 57 3.43 9.07 -1.43
N ALA A 58 3.17 9.90 -2.44
CA ALA A 58 4.02 10.00 -3.62
C ALA A 58 5.40 10.62 -3.30
N SER A 59 5.50 11.45 -2.24
CA SER A 59 6.77 12.00 -1.78
C SER A 59 7.77 10.94 -1.31
N LEU A 60 7.32 9.73 -0.98
CA LEU A 60 8.20 8.58 -0.71
C LEU A 60 9.10 8.25 -1.92
N PHE A 61 8.61 8.55 -3.13
CA PHE A 61 9.28 8.27 -4.40
C PHE A 61 10.04 9.47 -4.98
N ALA A 62 10.09 10.60 -4.25
CA ALA A 62 10.80 11.80 -4.71
C ALA A 62 12.28 11.50 -4.99
N GLY A 63 12.78 11.99 -6.12
CA GLY A 63 14.17 11.77 -6.56
C GLY A 63 14.44 10.41 -7.21
N CYS A 64 13.46 9.51 -7.30
CA CYS A 64 13.62 8.18 -7.91
C CYS A 64 13.07 8.14 -9.35
N ARG A 65 13.62 7.26 -10.19
CA ARG A 65 12.95 6.73 -11.39
C ARG A 65 12.05 5.58 -10.98
N VAL A 66 10.76 5.69 -11.27
CA VAL A 66 9.75 4.72 -10.86
C VAL A 66 9.18 4.01 -12.08
N LEU A 67 9.10 2.69 -12.01
CA LEU A 67 8.27 1.87 -12.90
C LEU A 67 7.08 1.34 -12.10
N THR A 68 5.87 1.60 -12.57
CA THR A 68 4.68 0.96 -11.99
C THR A 68 4.22 -0.17 -12.89
N VAL A 69 4.13 -1.38 -12.37
CA VAL A 69 3.71 -2.56 -13.12
C VAL A 69 2.23 -2.83 -12.91
N GLY A 70 1.48 -2.92 -14.02
CA GLY A 70 0.05 -3.21 -13.98
C GLY A 70 -0.79 -2.10 -13.33
N ASP A 71 -0.47 -0.83 -13.62
CA ASP A 71 -1.19 0.33 -13.07
C ASP A 71 -2.57 0.52 -13.73
N GLY A 72 -3.49 -0.36 -13.35
CA GLY A 72 -4.90 -0.42 -13.72
C GLY A 72 -5.39 0.70 -14.63
N ASP A 73 -5.95 1.76 -14.03
CA ASP A 73 -6.51 2.91 -14.74
C ASP A 73 -5.55 4.12 -14.80
N LEU A 74 -4.25 3.90 -14.60
CA LEU A 74 -3.16 4.90 -14.56
C LEU A 74 -3.21 5.90 -13.40
N SER A 75 -4.19 5.80 -12.51
CA SER A 75 -4.41 6.81 -11.47
C SER A 75 -3.32 6.83 -10.40
N PHE A 76 -2.56 5.74 -10.22
CA PHE A 76 -1.43 5.72 -9.28
C PHE A 76 -0.25 6.49 -9.86
N SER A 77 0.11 6.21 -11.11
CA SER A 77 1.20 6.90 -11.82
C SER A 77 0.93 8.37 -11.95
N VAL A 78 -0.32 8.79 -12.21
CA VAL A 78 -0.69 10.21 -12.18
C VAL A 78 -0.44 10.83 -10.81
N ALA A 79 -0.77 10.12 -9.71
CA ALA A 79 -0.48 10.62 -8.37
C ALA A 79 1.03 10.83 -8.13
N LEU A 80 1.88 9.95 -8.69
CA LEU A 80 3.33 10.10 -8.66
C LEU A 80 3.79 11.28 -9.53
N ARG A 81 3.31 11.37 -10.78
CA ARG A 81 3.65 12.46 -11.71
C ARG A 81 3.32 13.83 -11.13
N ARG A 82 2.14 13.99 -10.51
CA ARG A 82 1.73 15.24 -9.84
C ARG A 82 2.60 15.63 -8.65
N ALA A 83 3.32 14.68 -8.07
CA ALA A 83 4.28 14.93 -7.00
C ALA A 83 5.71 15.19 -7.54
N GLY A 84 5.88 15.35 -8.86
CA GLY A 84 7.17 15.58 -9.50
C GLY A 84 8.04 14.33 -9.61
N VAL A 85 7.45 13.14 -9.51
CA VAL A 85 8.18 11.87 -9.62
C VAL A 85 8.30 11.46 -11.09
N ARG A 86 9.52 11.06 -11.50
CA ARG A 86 9.76 10.47 -12.82
C ARG A 86 9.20 9.06 -12.82
N VAL A 87 8.12 8.85 -13.58
CA VAL A 87 7.36 7.60 -13.58
C VAL A 87 7.09 7.13 -15.00
N VAL A 88 7.36 5.84 -15.23
CA VAL A 88 6.88 5.06 -16.38
C VAL A 88 5.79 4.13 -15.87
N ALA A 89 4.60 4.24 -16.45
CA ALA A 89 3.43 3.44 -16.14
C ALA A 89 3.30 2.28 -17.12
N THR A 90 3.09 1.06 -16.62
CA THR A 90 2.77 -0.08 -17.50
C THR A 90 1.40 -0.64 -17.19
N THR A 91 0.72 -1.12 -18.23
CA THR A 91 -0.60 -1.73 -18.10
C THR A 91 -0.73 -2.96 -19.00
N LEU A 92 -1.58 -3.90 -18.59
CA LEU A 92 -1.92 -5.07 -19.39
C LEU A 92 -2.88 -4.75 -20.53
N ALA A 93 -3.49 -3.56 -20.55
CA ALA A 93 -4.29 -3.12 -21.70
C ALA A 93 -3.38 -2.99 -22.93
N GLU A 94 -3.85 -3.44 -24.10
CA GLU A 94 -3.02 -3.45 -25.32
C GLU A 94 -2.98 -2.10 -26.05
N SER A 95 -3.90 -1.18 -25.69
CA SER A 95 -3.96 0.17 -26.25
C SER A 95 -4.73 1.11 -25.33
N LEU A 96 -4.69 2.41 -25.62
CA LEU A 96 -5.49 3.42 -24.92
C LEU A 96 -7.00 3.15 -25.05
N ASP A 97 -7.45 2.67 -26.22
CA ASP A 97 -8.86 2.34 -26.45
C ASP A 97 -9.29 1.10 -25.66
N ASP A 98 -8.43 0.08 -25.57
CA ASP A 98 -8.67 -1.08 -24.71
C ASP A 98 -8.71 -0.67 -23.22
N LEU A 99 -7.79 0.20 -22.81
CA LEU A 99 -7.75 0.73 -21.45
C LEU A 99 -9.04 1.49 -21.09
N GLU A 100 -9.52 2.36 -21.98
CA GLU A 100 -10.77 3.10 -21.80
C GLU A 100 -11.98 2.17 -21.73
N ARG A 101 -12.02 1.13 -22.59
CA ARG A 101 -13.06 0.10 -22.54
C ARG A 101 -13.04 -0.71 -21.24
N ARG A 102 -11.87 -1.01 -20.68
CA ARG A 102 -11.72 -1.71 -19.39
C ARG A 102 -12.15 -0.83 -18.21
N TYR A 103 -11.89 0.48 -18.27
CA TYR A 103 -12.19 1.43 -17.20
C TYR A 103 -13.07 2.61 -17.64
N PRO A 104 -14.31 2.37 -18.10
CA PRO A 104 -15.14 3.39 -18.75
C PRO A 104 -15.63 4.52 -17.82
N LYS A 105 -15.44 4.39 -16.50
CA LYS A 105 -15.75 5.44 -15.52
C LYS A 105 -14.50 6.11 -14.94
N SER A 106 -13.32 5.77 -15.45
CA SER A 106 -12.07 6.43 -15.11
C SER A 106 -11.71 7.40 -16.23
N PRO A 107 -11.19 8.61 -15.93
CA PRO A 107 -10.77 9.55 -16.95
C PRO A 107 -9.41 9.14 -17.56
N VAL A 108 -9.29 7.91 -18.06
CA VAL A 108 -8.00 7.32 -18.48
C VAL A 108 -7.31 8.11 -19.59
N ARG A 109 -8.06 8.73 -20.51
CA ARG A 109 -7.47 9.59 -21.54
C ARG A 109 -6.87 10.87 -20.97
N VAL A 110 -7.44 11.40 -19.89
CA VAL A 110 -6.87 12.56 -19.19
C VAL A 110 -5.58 12.13 -18.49
N PHE A 111 -5.62 11.01 -17.77
CA PHE A 111 -4.46 10.45 -17.08
C PHE A 111 -3.32 10.08 -18.03
N PHE A 112 -3.64 9.46 -19.17
CA PHE A 112 -2.68 9.18 -20.23
C PHE A 112 -2.00 10.45 -20.75
N ARG A 113 -2.79 11.47 -21.13
CA ARG A 113 -2.23 12.75 -21.61
C ARG A 113 -1.32 13.41 -20.59
N GLU A 114 -1.68 13.39 -19.31
CA GLU A 114 -0.87 13.96 -18.24
C GLU A 114 0.46 13.21 -18.03
N LEU A 115 0.47 11.89 -18.24
CA LEU A 115 1.70 11.09 -18.18
C LEU A 115 2.60 11.31 -19.41
N GLU A 116 2.01 11.60 -20.56
CA GLU A 116 2.73 11.81 -21.83
C GLU A 116 3.05 13.29 -22.14
N GLU A 117 2.64 14.24 -21.28
CA GLU A 117 2.70 15.68 -21.60
C GLU A 117 4.12 16.22 -21.79
N GLU A 118 5.07 15.79 -20.96
CA GLU A 118 6.46 16.27 -20.97
C GLU A 118 7.37 15.45 -21.88
N GLU A 119 7.13 14.13 -21.95
CA GLU A 119 7.94 13.18 -22.69
C GLU A 119 7.06 12.00 -23.12
N GLU A 120 7.19 11.59 -24.39
CA GLU A 120 6.50 10.43 -24.92
C GLU A 120 7.10 9.12 -24.38
N GLY A 121 6.27 8.08 -24.23
CA GLY A 121 6.72 6.74 -23.83
C GLY A 121 6.71 6.50 -22.32
N ASN A 122 6.02 7.38 -21.57
CA ASN A 122 5.79 7.21 -20.14
C ASN A 122 4.66 6.23 -19.82
N VAL A 123 3.89 5.78 -20.81
CA VAL A 123 2.86 4.75 -20.70
C VAL A 123 3.14 3.62 -21.68
N VAL A 124 3.40 2.42 -21.14
CA VAL A 124 3.69 1.21 -21.92
C VAL A 124 2.51 0.23 -21.82
N PHE A 125 1.89 -0.04 -22.96
CA PHE A 125 0.76 -0.97 -23.10
C PHE A 125 1.23 -2.42 -23.30
N GLY A 126 0.34 -3.38 -23.01
CA GLY A 126 0.54 -4.80 -23.28
C GLY A 126 1.60 -5.48 -22.39
N VAL A 127 1.92 -4.91 -21.23
CA VAL A 127 2.97 -5.45 -20.37
C VAL A 127 2.42 -6.56 -19.47
N ASP A 128 2.81 -7.80 -19.77
CA ASP A 128 2.65 -8.95 -18.87
C ASP A 128 3.74 -8.92 -17.80
N ALA A 129 3.37 -8.79 -16.52
CA ALA A 129 4.31 -8.73 -15.41
C ALA A 129 5.16 -10.00 -15.25
N THR A 130 4.72 -11.13 -15.80
CA THR A 130 5.48 -12.40 -15.77
C THR A 130 6.51 -12.50 -16.90
N LYS A 131 6.34 -11.70 -17.95
CA LYS A 131 7.18 -11.66 -19.15
C LYS A 131 7.27 -10.22 -19.69
N PRO A 132 7.77 -9.27 -18.89
CA PRO A 132 7.82 -7.88 -19.31
C PRO A 132 8.80 -7.72 -20.48
N PRO A 133 8.59 -6.71 -21.34
CA PRO A 133 9.55 -6.39 -22.38
C PRO A 133 10.87 -5.94 -21.75
N LYS A 134 11.94 -5.94 -22.55
CA LYS A 134 13.18 -5.28 -22.14
C LYS A 134 12.95 -3.77 -22.09
N PHE A 135 13.01 -3.19 -20.90
CA PHE A 135 12.98 -1.74 -20.74
C PHE A 135 14.33 -1.13 -21.12
N ALA A 136 14.32 0.12 -21.59
CA ALA A 136 15.54 0.85 -21.93
C ALA A 136 16.34 1.24 -20.68
N ASP A 137 15.63 1.52 -19.59
CA ASP A 137 16.19 1.96 -18.31
C ASP A 137 16.05 0.91 -17.21
N LEU A 138 16.91 1.07 -16.19
CA LEU A 138 16.73 0.46 -14.87
C LEU A 138 16.05 1.47 -13.93
N TYR A 139 15.22 0.96 -13.02
CA TYR A 139 14.40 1.78 -12.15
C TYR A 139 14.84 1.65 -10.69
N ASP A 140 14.84 2.80 -10.01
CA ASP A 140 15.15 2.88 -8.58
C ASP A 140 14.00 2.27 -7.77
N ARG A 141 12.76 2.42 -8.25
CA ARG A 141 11.56 1.87 -7.59
C ARG A 141 10.71 1.13 -8.61
N VAL A 142 10.45 -0.14 -8.34
CA VAL A 142 9.52 -0.96 -9.12
C VAL A 142 8.31 -1.28 -8.26
N VAL A 143 7.15 -0.75 -8.65
CA VAL A 143 5.92 -0.82 -7.84
C VAL A 143 4.91 -1.76 -8.48
N PHE A 144 4.42 -2.75 -7.72
CA PHE A 144 3.31 -3.61 -8.13
C PHE A 144 2.19 -3.55 -7.07
N ASN A 145 1.19 -2.71 -7.34
CA ASN A 145 0.10 -2.47 -6.40
C ASN A 145 -1.05 -3.47 -6.63
N PHE A 146 -1.35 -4.26 -5.60
CA PHE A 146 -2.43 -5.25 -5.59
C PHE A 146 -2.40 -6.18 -6.81
N PRO A 147 -1.27 -6.88 -7.05
CA PRO A 147 -1.15 -7.84 -8.14
C PRO A 147 -2.31 -8.84 -8.09
N CYS A 148 -2.88 -9.18 -9.23
CA CYS A 148 -3.90 -10.21 -9.32
C CYS A 148 -3.94 -10.73 -10.76
N VAL A 149 -3.98 -12.05 -10.93
CA VAL A 149 -4.25 -12.65 -12.25
C VAL A 149 -5.66 -12.29 -12.69
N ASP A 150 -5.88 -12.23 -14.01
CA ASP A 150 -7.23 -12.12 -14.53
C ASP A 150 -8.04 -13.36 -14.13
N VAL A 151 -9.20 -13.09 -13.54
CA VAL A 151 -10.12 -14.06 -12.99
C VAL A 151 -11.49 -13.71 -13.54
N PRO A 152 -12.07 -14.57 -14.40
CA PRO A 152 -13.37 -14.30 -15.00
C PRO A 152 -14.40 -13.92 -13.93
N ARG A 153 -15.03 -12.75 -14.13
CA ARG A 153 -16.04 -12.13 -13.24
C ARG A 153 -15.50 -11.49 -11.93
N GLY A 154 -14.24 -11.06 -11.90
CA GLY A 154 -13.72 -10.22 -10.79
C GLY A 154 -13.60 -10.95 -9.45
N LYS A 155 -13.43 -12.27 -9.51
CA LYS A 155 -13.33 -13.18 -8.35
C LYS A 155 -11.87 -13.29 -7.93
N ASP A 156 -11.44 -12.41 -7.04
CA ASP A 156 -10.08 -12.19 -6.54
C ASP A 156 -9.54 -13.33 -5.65
N GLY A 157 -9.65 -14.58 -6.12
CA GLY A 157 -9.20 -15.77 -5.43
C GLY A 157 -10.13 -16.28 -4.35
N GLN A 158 -11.41 -15.91 -4.41
CA GLN A 158 -12.47 -16.44 -3.54
C GLN A 158 -13.39 -17.37 -4.31
N ASN A 159 -13.73 -18.51 -3.70
CA ASN A 159 -14.80 -19.37 -4.17
C ASN A 159 -16.13 -18.59 -4.08
N PRO A 160 -16.88 -18.48 -5.18
CA PRO A 160 -18.11 -17.70 -5.25
C PRO A 160 -19.26 -18.23 -4.38
N GLU A 161 -19.26 -19.52 -4.03
CA GLU A 161 -20.31 -20.16 -3.25
C GLU A 161 -20.04 -20.07 -1.75
N SER A 162 -18.76 -20.12 -1.35
CA SER A 162 -18.37 -20.17 0.06
C SER A 162 -17.72 -18.87 0.58
N GLY A 163 -17.24 -17.99 -0.29
CA GLY A 163 -16.46 -16.80 0.09
C GLY A 163 -15.08 -17.14 0.69
N VAL A 164 -14.69 -18.42 0.70
CA VAL A 164 -13.38 -18.92 1.17
C VAL A 164 -12.37 -18.83 0.02
N ALA A 165 -11.07 -18.81 0.31
CA ALA A 165 -10.09 -18.82 -0.77
C ALA A 165 -10.22 -20.04 -1.68
N ASP A 166 -10.10 -19.80 -2.97
CA ASP A 166 -9.82 -20.81 -3.97
C ASP A 166 -8.30 -21.03 -3.99
N SER A 167 -7.84 -22.18 -3.50
CA SER A 167 -6.40 -22.50 -3.39
C SER A 167 -5.69 -22.45 -4.74
N VAL A 168 -6.36 -22.81 -5.84
CA VAL A 168 -5.79 -22.74 -7.19
C VAL A 168 -5.58 -21.29 -7.60
N ALA A 169 -6.55 -20.42 -7.31
CA ALA A 169 -6.41 -19.00 -7.59
C ALA A 169 -5.36 -18.33 -6.69
N VAL A 170 -5.25 -18.73 -5.42
CA VAL A 170 -4.17 -18.27 -4.54
C VAL A 170 -2.80 -18.63 -5.12
N GLU A 171 -2.59 -19.87 -5.56
CA GLU A 171 -1.30 -20.27 -6.12
C GLU A 171 -0.99 -19.57 -7.44
N ARG A 172 -1.96 -19.41 -8.35
CA ARG A 172 -1.76 -18.63 -9.59
C ARG A 172 -1.33 -17.18 -9.32
N ASN A 173 -1.89 -16.58 -8.27
CA ASN A 173 -1.49 -15.23 -7.85
C ASN A 173 -0.09 -15.20 -7.22
N ARG A 174 0.29 -16.24 -6.48
CA ARG A 174 1.65 -16.41 -5.97
C ARG A 174 2.65 -16.57 -7.12
N ASP A 175 2.32 -17.37 -8.14
CA ASP A 175 3.15 -17.54 -9.34
C ASP A 175 3.34 -16.21 -10.09
N LEU A 176 2.28 -15.40 -10.22
CA LEU A 176 2.36 -14.06 -10.79
C LEU A 176 3.38 -13.18 -10.04
N VAL A 177 3.28 -13.13 -8.71
CA VAL A 177 4.19 -12.31 -7.88
C VAL A 177 5.62 -12.83 -7.96
N ARG A 178 5.81 -14.16 -7.96
CA ARG A 178 7.14 -14.80 -8.07
C ARG A 178 7.80 -14.49 -9.42
N ALA A 179 7.05 -14.63 -10.51
CA ALA A 179 7.55 -14.36 -11.86
C ALA A 179 7.88 -12.87 -12.04
N PHE A 180 7.03 -11.97 -11.53
CA PHE A 180 7.31 -10.53 -11.50
C PHE A 180 8.61 -10.21 -10.74
N ALA A 181 8.80 -10.77 -9.55
CA ALA A 181 9.97 -10.48 -8.72
C ALA A 181 11.27 -10.90 -9.42
N ARG A 182 11.27 -12.08 -10.07
CA ARG A 182 12.40 -12.56 -10.89
C ARG A 182 12.66 -11.65 -12.08
N ALA A 183 11.62 -11.34 -12.86
CA ALA A 183 11.74 -10.48 -14.02
C ALA A 183 12.27 -9.08 -13.67
N ALA A 184 11.84 -8.52 -12.53
CA ALA A 184 12.33 -7.24 -12.05
C ALA A 184 13.82 -7.27 -11.72
N VAL A 185 14.28 -8.25 -10.94
CA VAL A 185 15.69 -8.41 -10.59
C VAL A 185 16.56 -8.60 -11.84
N ASP A 186 16.10 -9.40 -12.80
CA ASP A 186 16.89 -9.76 -13.97
C ASP A 186 16.94 -8.66 -15.03
N GLY A 187 15.93 -7.79 -15.10
CA GLY A 187 15.69 -6.97 -16.28
C GLY A 187 15.67 -5.46 -16.07
N PHE A 188 15.15 -4.98 -14.95
CA PHE A 188 14.76 -3.57 -14.85
C PHE A 188 14.82 -2.96 -13.44
N LEU A 189 15.35 -3.70 -12.45
CA LEU A 189 15.69 -3.15 -11.14
C LEU A 189 17.11 -2.57 -11.19
N ALA A 190 17.28 -1.34 -10.70
CA ALA A 190 18.62 -0.76 -10.53
C ALA A 190 19.43 -1.54 -9.44
N PRO A 191 20.78 -1.52 -9.45
CA PRO A 191 21.61 -2.23 -8.46
C PRO A 191 21.26 -1.94 -6.98
N ALA A 192 20.83 -0.71 -6.69
CA ALA A 192 20.34 -0.27 -5.37
C ALA A 192 18.83 0.01 -5.36
N GLY A 193 18.10 -0.58 -6.31
CA GLY A 193 16.67 -0.41 -6.47
C GLY A 193 15.87 -1.14 -5.40
N GLU A 194 14.62 -0.70 -5.22
CA GLU A 194 13.67 -1.33 -4.33
C GLU A 194 12.42 -1.77 -5.10
N ILE A 195 11.92 -2.96 -4.74
CA ILE A 195 10.62 -3.45 -5.19
C ILE A 195 9.59 -3.16 -4.10
N LEU A 196 8.46 -2.57 -4.49
CA LEU A 196 7.38 -2.22 -3.59
C LEU A 196 6.12 -2.97 -4.02
N VAL A 197 5.63 -3.88 -3.17
CA VAL A 197 4.40 -4.64 -3.45
C VAL A 197 3.33 -4.30 -2.42
N SER A 198 2.22 -3.72 -2.88
CA SER A 198 1.09 -3.41 -2.01
C SER A 198 0.08 -4.54 -2.00
N HIS A 199 -0.30 -5.05 -0.83
CA HIS A 199 -1.28 -6.13 -0.72
C HIS A 199 -2.06 -6.12 0.60
N LYS A 200 -3.24 -6.74 0.59
CA LYS A 200 -4.08 -6.93 1.78
C LYS A 200 -3.42 -7.93 2.74
N THR A 201 -3.71 -7.76 4.03
CA THR A 201 -3.10 -8.56 5.12
C THR A 201 -4.10 -9.45 5.84
N LYS A 202 -5.39 -9.36 5.51
CA LYS A 202 -6.42 -10.25 6.06
C LYS A 202 -6.69 -11.45 5.15
N PRO A 203 -7.10 -12.60 5.72
CA PRO A 203 -7.58 -13.73 4.93
C PRO A 203 -8.75 -13.32 4.01
N PRO A 204 -8.86 -13.94 2.82
CA PRO A 204 -7.98 -14.98 2.29
C PRO A 204 -6.67 -14.45 1.67
N PHE A 205 -6.56 -13.15 1.46
CA PHE A 205 -5.45 -12.50 0.75
C PHE A 205 -4.10 -12.66 1.46
N SER A 206 -4.11 -12.75 2.78
CA SER A 206 -2.91 -13.00 3.57
C SER A 206 -2.24 -14.35 3.26
N TRP A 207 -2.99 -15.33 2.75
CA TRP A 207 -2.46 -16.65 2.39
C TRP A 207 -1.55 -16.63 1.17
N TRP A 208 -1.55 -15.53 0.43
CA TRP A 208 -0.62 -15.33 -0.67
C TRP A 208 0.81 -15.23 -0.17
N ARG A 209 1.02 -14.83 1.10
CA ARG A 209 2.34 -14.72 1.74
C ARG A 209 3.33 -13.96 0.84
N VAL A 210 2.92 -12.78 0.38
CA VAL A 210 3.68 -11.95 -0.58
C VAL A 210 5.16 -11.82 -0.23
N PRO A 211 5.56 -11.53 1.04
CA PRO A 211 6.98 -11.45 1.38
C PRO A 211 7.77 -12.73 1.10
N ASP A 212 7.21 -13.89 1.42
CA ASP A 212 7.89 -15.17 1.21
C ASP A 212 8.04 -15.45 -0.29
N VAL A 213 7.01 -15.15 -1.07
CA VAL A 213 6.98 -15.38 -2.53
C VAL A 213 7.97 -14.48 -3.26
N VAL A 214 8.09 -13.21 -2.87
CA VAL A 214 9.02 -12.26 -3.50
C VAL A 214 10.48 -12.63 -3.23
N CYS A 215 10.80 -13.08 -2.01
CA CYS A 215 12.16 -13.48 -1.63
C CYS A 215 12.58 -14.84 -2.21
N GLU A 216 11.63 -15.70 -2.57
CA GLU A 216 11.88 -17.09 -3.00
C GLU A 216 12.71 -17.19 -4.30
N GLY A 217 14.00 -17.41 -4.14
CA GLY A 217 14.95 -17.64 -5.24
C GLY A 217 15.28 -16.40 -6.07
N THR A 218 15.09 -15.20 -5.52
CA THR A 218 15.43 -13.91 -6.15
C THR A 218 16.64 -13.23 -5.51
N GLY A 219 17.03 -13.64 -4.31
CA GLY A 219 18.05 -12.96 -3.49
C GLY A 219 17.56 -11.66 -2.85
N LEU A 220 16.29 -11.28 -3.04
CA LEU A 220 15.69 -10.12 -2.38
C LEU A 220 15.48 -10.38 -0.89
N GLU A 221 15.63 -9.33 -0.09
CA GLU A 221 15.33 -9.31 1.34
C GLU A 221 14.15 -8.37 1.62
N LEU A 222 13.23 -8.79 2.49
CA LEU A 222 12.21 -7.90 3.04
C LEU A 222 12.89 -6.87 3.96
N ARG A 223 12.78 -5.59 3.62
CA ARG A 223 13.28 -4.47 4.45
C ARG A 223 12.30 -4.02 5.52
N GLY A 224 11.01 -4.26 5.29
CA GLY A 224 9.92 -3.87 6.18
C GLY A 224 8.63 -3.62 5.39
N ALA A 225 7.64 -3.04 6.06
CA ALA A 225 6.36 -2.73 5.47
C ALA A 225 5.86 -1.33 5.85
N ILE A 226 5.12 -0.69 4.95
CA ILE A 226 4.47 0.60 5.18
C ILE A 226 2.97 0.40 5.16
N VAL A 227 2.24 0.99 6.11
CA VAL A 227 0.77 1.04 6.07
C VAL A 227 0.32 1.70 4.78
N PHE A 228 -0.42 0.96 3.95
CA PHE A 228 -0.89 1.50 2.68
C PHE A 228 -1.97 2.55 2.91
N ASP A 229 -1.71 3.76 2.43
CA ASP A 229 -2.65 4.87 2.54
C ASP A 229 -3.05 5.41 1.17
N ARG A 230 -4.12 4.83 0.61
CA ARG A 230 -4.74 5.29 -0.64
C ARG A 230 -5.03 6.81 -0.66
N ALA A 231 -5.39 7.41 0.48
CA ALA A 231 -5.75 8.83 0.54
C ALA A 231 -4.55 9.77 0.32
N SER A 232 -3.33 9.24 0.44
CA SER A 232 -2.08 9.97 0.23
C SER A 232 -1.57 9.87 -1.21
N PHE A 233 -2.37 9.34 -2.14
CA PHE A 233 -2.06 9.20 -3.55
C PHE A 233 -3.18 9.76 -4.44
N ALA A 234 -3.74 10.96 -4.19
CA ALA A 234 -4.77 11.49 -5.09
C ALA A 234 -4.23 11.68 -6.53
N PRO A 235 -4.90 11.17 -7.60
CA PRO A 235 -6.29 10.69 -7.69
C PRO A 235 -6.48 9.16 -7.58
N TYR A 236 -5.47 8.41 -7.14
CA TYR A 236 -5.43 6.94 -7.14
C TYR A 236 -6.70 6.26 -6.63
N LYS A 237 -7.15 5.31 -7.44
CA LYS A 237 -8.21 4.37 -7.11
C LYS A 237 -7.77 2.96 -7.48
N ASN A 238 -7.63 2.11 -6.46
CA ASN A 238 -7.38 0.69 -6.69
C ASN A 238 -8.55 0.06 -7.45
N ARG A 239 -8.24 -0.66 -8.54
CA ARG A 239 -9.19 -1.34 -9.41
C ARG A 239 -8.98 -2.84 -9.34
N LYS A 240 -10.07 -3.60 -9.45
CA LYS A 240 -9.98 -5.04 -9.68
C LYS A 240 -9.42 -5.29 -11.08
N ALA A 241 -8.67 -6.38 -11.25
CA ALA A 241 -8.18 -6.77 -12.56
C ALA A 241 -9.37 -6.88 -13.53
N MET A 242 -9.26 -6.19 -14.68
CA MET A 242 -10.26 -6.20 -15.76
C MET A 242 -11.67 -5.74 -15.36
N ASP A 243 -11.83 -5.08 -14.20
CA ASP A 243 -13.12 -4.61 -13.70
C ASP A 243 -12.98 -3.19 -13.14
N ASN A 244 -13.96 -2.36 -13.44
CA ASN A 244 -14.04 -0.99 -12.96
C ASN A 244 -14.37 -0.92 -11.44
N ALA A 245 -14.77 -2.03 -10.82
CA ALA A 245 -14.97 -2.13 -9.38
C ALA A 245 -13.68 -1.82 -8.60
N SER A 246 -13.84 -1.12 -7.48
CA SER A 246 -12.79 -0.91 -6.49
C SER A 246 -13.01 -1.83 -5.30
N PHE A 247 -12.02 -1.95 -4.42
CA PHE A 247 -12.09 -2.79 -3.22
C PHE A 247 -11.58 -2.07 -1.97
N PRO A 248 -11.98 -2.46 -0.76
CA PRO A 248 -11.40 -1.93 0.47
C PRO A 248 -9.92 -2.32 0.58
N ALA A 249 -9.06 -1.36 0.94
CA ALA A 249 -7.62 -1.56 1.14
C ALA A 249 -7.15 -0.99 2.48
N HIS A 250 -8.02 -1.03 3.51
CA HIS A 250 -7.73 -0.42 4.81
C HIS A 250 -6.78 -1.26 5.67
N ASP A 251 -6.65 -2.55 5.38
CA ASP A 251 -5.72 -3.48 6.02
C ASP A 251 -4.43 -3.65 5.22
N ALA A 252 -4.30 -3.00 4.06
CA ALA A 252 -3.20 -3.23 3.16
C ALA A 252 -1.87 -2.66 3.68
N LEU A 253 -0.79 -3.31 3.27
CA LEU A 253 0.60 -2.89 3.47
C LEU A 253 1.28 -2.78 2.12
N THR A 254 2.28 -1.90 2.03
CA THR A 254 3.30 -1.91 0.99
C THR A 254 4.56 -2.52 1.56
N TYR A 255 4.91 -3.72 1.10
CA TYR A 255 6.15 -4.38 1.45
C TYR A 255 7.29 -3.83 0.60
N VAL A 256 8.43 -3.57 1.22
CA VAL A 256 9.62 -3.03 0.55
C VAL A 256 10.70 -4.10 0.53
N PHE A 257 11.24 -4.39 -0.65
CA PHE A 257 12.28 -5.39 -0.86
C PHE A 257 13.47 -4.77 -1.56
N SER A 258 14.67 -5.23 -1.26
CA SER A 258 15.87 -4.89 -2.04
C SER A 258 16.85 -6.05 -2.03
N LEU A 259 17.80 -6.05 -2.97
CA LEU A 259 18.97 -6.90 -2.87
C LEU A 259 19.85 -6.45 -1.68
N PRO A 260 20.68 -7.34 -1.11
CA PRO A 260 21.71 -6.96 -0.16
C PRO A 260 22.65 -5.91 -0.78
N ILE A 261 22.79 -4.77 -0.11
CA ILE A 261 23.68 -3.71 -0.59
C ILE A 261 25.13 -4.12 -0.36
N SER A 262 25.90 -4.21 -1.45
CA SER A 262 27.36 -4.40 -1.36
C SER A 262 28.00 -3.19 -0.64
N PRO A 263 28.98 -3.40 0.27
CA PRO A 263 29.71 -2.32 0.93
C PRO A 263 30.38 -1.31 -0.01
N LEU A 264 30.59 -1.69 -1.28
CA LEU A 264 31.25 -0.87 -2.29
C LEU A 264 30.31 0.15 -2.97
N GLU A 265 28.99 0.04 -2.79
CA GLU A 265 27.99 0.85 -3.52
C GLU A 265 27.37 1.98 -2.70
N VAL A 266 27.90 2.27 -1.50
CA VAL A 266 27.27 3.15 -0.49
C VAL A 266 27.15 4.63 -0.93
N GLY A 267 27.91 5.07 -1.95
CA GLY A 267 28.02 6.49 -2.33
C GLY A 267 27.12 7.00 -3.45
N MET A 268 26.38 6.15 -4.18
CA MET A 268 25.61 6.53 -5.38
C MET A 268 24.13 6.09 -5.37
N GLN A 269 23.58 5.78 -4.19
CA GLN A 269 22.26 5.14 -4.10
C GLN A 269 21.10 6.14 -4.12
N PRO A 270 19.97 5.83 -4.78
CA PRO A 270 18.75 6.58 -4.63
C PRO A 270 18.26 6.53 -3.17
N PRO A 271 17.53 7.56 -2.68
CA PRO A 271 17.12 7.63 -1.28
C PRO A 271 16.17 6.48 -0.92
N SER A 272 16.63 5.50 -0.13
CA SER A 272 15.85 4.32 0.31
C SER A 272 14.47 4.72 0.85
N THR A 273 13.46 3.89 0.57
CA THR A 273 12.09 4.15 1.02
C THR A 273 11.99 4.03 2.54
N LEU A 274 12.72 3.07 3.13
CA LEU A 274 12.76 2.84 4.57
C LEU A 274 14.12 3.27 5.13
N PRO A 275 14.20 3.67 6.42
CA PRO A 275 15.48 3.85 7.06
C PRO A 275 16.28 2.54 7.00
N ARG A 276 17.57 2.63 6.66
CA ARG A 276 18.45 1.47 6.69
C ARG A 276 18.51 0.97 8.13
N ALA A 277 18.10 -0.29 8.34
CA ALA A 277 18.24 -0.90 9.66
C ALA A 277 19.71 -0.76 10.09
N PRO A 278 20.01 -0.37 11.35
CA PRO A 278 21.37 -0.48 11.85
C PRO A 278 21.85 -1.93 11.66
N ALA A 279 23.15 -2.09 11.41
CA ALA A 279 23.79 -3.41 11.32
C ALA A 279 23.33 -4.29 12.50
N PRO A 280 23.29 -5.62 12.36
CA PRO A 280 22.91 -6.53 13.44
C PRO A 280 24.00 -6.56 14.52
N SER A 281 24.15 -5.46 15.24
CA SER A 281 24.75 -5.40 16.57
C SER A 281 23.60 -5.01 17.50
N SER A 282 23.20 -5.97 18.34
CA SER A 282 22.30 -5.84 19.48
C SER A 282 20.83 -5.45 19.21
N ARG A 283 20.15 -6.07 18.23
CA ARG A 283 18.71 -6.33 18.44
C ARG A 283 18.66 -7.49 19.43
N ASP A 284 18.63 -7.15 20.71
CA ASP A 284 18.46 -8.11 21.79
C ASP A 284 17.14 -8.88 21.52
N GLU A 285 17.23 -10.18 21.23
CA GLU A 285 16.09 -11.11 21.10
C GLU A 285 15.26 -11.18 22.40
N THR A 286 15.66 -10.45 23.43
CA THR A 286 15.02 -10.33 24.74
C THR A 286 14.06 -9.15 24.87
N SER A 287 13.73 -8.43 23.79
CA SER A 287 12.66 -7.42 23.85
C SER A 287 11.39 -8.06 24.43
N PRO A 288 10.95 -7.63 25.63
CA PRO A 288 9.92 -8.34 26.36
C PRO A 288 8.64 -8.35 25.52
N VAL A 289 8.02 -9.53 25.44
CA VAL A 289 6.64 -9.65 24.97
C VAL A 289 5.84 -8.54 25.68
N PRO A 290 5.16 -7.63 24.94
CA PRO A 290 4.45 -6.54 25.57
C PRO A 290 3.49 -7.13 26.60
N THR A 291 3.72 -6.81 27.87
CA THR A 291 2.79 -7.24 28.91
C THR A 291 1.45 -6.55 28.64
N PRO A 292 0.31 -7.23 28.81
CA PRO A 292 -1.01 -6.68 28.50
C PRO A 292 -1.42 -5.45 29.34
N PHE A 293 -0.53 -4.92 30.18
CA PHE A 293 -0.77 -3.85 31.14
C PHE A 293 0.33 -2.78 31.14
N SER A 294 0.79 -2.35 29.96
CA SER A 294 1.49 -1.06 29.89
C SER A 294 0.48 0.06 30.20
N PRO A 295 0.80 1.01 31.11
CA PRO A 295 -0.10 2.11 31.44
C PRO A 295 -0.44 2.92 30.18
N PRO A 296 -1.67 3.47 30.07
CA PRO A 296 -2.09 4.20 28.88
C PRO A 296 -1.09 5.31 28.55
N VAL A 297 -0.63 5.31 27.30
CA VAL A 297 0.29 6.31 26.78
C VAL A 297 -0.37 7.69 26.89
N GLY A 298 0.16 8.53 27.79
CA GLY A 298 -0.36 9.89 28.00
C GLY A 298 -0.19 10.77 26.76
N ARG A 299 -0.99 11.84 26.66
CA ARG A 299 -0.97 12.80 25.53
C ARG A 299 0.43 13.36 25.23
N ALA A 300 1.27 13.57 26.25
CA ALA A 300 2.64 14.04 26.09
C ALA A 300 3.54 13.02 25.36
N ARG A 301 3.40 11.74 25.70
CA ARG A 301 4.16 10.65 25.07
C ARG A 301 3.70 10.42 23.63
N LEU A 302 2.40 10.52 23.34
CA LEU A 302 1.89 10.50 21.95
C LEU A 302 2.46 11.66 21.12
N LYS A 303 2.51 12.88 21.65
CA LYS A 303 3.13 14.02 20.95
C LYS A 303 4.60 13.76 20.63
N THR A 304 5.34 13.17 21.57
CA THR A 304 6.75 12.81 21.38
C THR A 304 6.91 11.79 20.27
N LEU A 305 6.12 10.69 20.30
CA LEU A 305 6.14 9.67 19.27
C LEU A 305 5.83 10.22 17.86
N LEU A 306 4.88 11.16 17.75
CA LEU A 306 4.51 11.80 16.46
C LEU A 306 5.54 12.82 15.94
N ALA A 307 6.48 13.24 16.79
CA ALA A 307 7.53 14.21 16.48
C ALA A 307 8.89 13.55 16.16
N SER A 308 8.96 12.21 16.17
CA SER A 308 10.18 11.44 15.94
C SER A 308 10.09 10.63 14.64
N PRO A 309 10.15 11.27 13.45
CA PRO A 309 10.22 10.55 12.19
C PRO A 309 11.49 9.69 12.11
N VAL A 310 11.38 8.57 11.42
CA VAL A 310 12.48 7.60 11.29
C VAL A 310 13.32 7.82 10.03
N ASP A 311 12.84 8.64 9.10
CA ASP A 311 13.54 8.97 7.86
C ASP A 311 13.92 10.45 7.81
N ALA A 312 14.97 10.76 7.06
CA ALA A 312 15.50 12.12 6.94
C ALA A 312 14.50 13.12 6.33
N ARG A 313 13.50 12.64 5.58
CA ARG A 313 12.47 13.49 4.97
C ARG A 313 11.29 13.77 5.90
N GLY A 314 11.25 13.15 7.09
CA GLY A 314 10.17 13.37 8.05
C GLY A 314 8.83 12.73 7.67
N LEU A 315 8.83 11.79 6.71
CA LEU A 315 7.64 11.21 6.10
C LEU A 315 7.11 9.99 6.84
N LEU A 316 7.99 9.23 7.49
CA LEU A 316 7.67 7.93 8.10
C LEU A 316 7.82 7.97 9.61
N LEU A 317 6.90 7.28 10.28
CA LEU A 317 6.99 6.90 11.69
C LEU A 317 7.01 5.38 11.78
N GLU A 318 7.84 4.86 12.68
CA GLU A 318 7.74 3.46 13.11
C GLU A 318 6.44 3.25 13.88
N VAL A 319 5.71 2.20 13.53
CA VAL A 319 4.49 1.77 14.22
C VAL A 319 4.89 0.90 15.39
N SER A 320 5.40 1.51 16.46
CA SER A 320 5.73 0.79 17.69
C SER A 320 4.47 0.35 18.44
N PRO A 321 4.55 -0.66 19.33
CA PRO A 321 3.45 -1.04 20.21
C PRO A 321 2.90 0.13 21.03
N ASP A 322 3.77 1.06 21.45
CA ASP A 322 3.38 2.27 22.17
C ASP A 322 2.60 3.26 21.29
N LEU A 323 3.05 3.52 20.07
CA LEU A 323 2.31 4.37 19.13
C LEU A 323 0.95 3.75 18.82
N LEU A 324 0.93 2.44 18.59
CA LEU A 324 -0.28 1.67 18.32
C LEU A 324 -1.29 1.78 19.48
N ALA A 325 -0.85 1.57 20.72
CA ALA A 325 -1.69 1.71 21.91
C ALA A 325 -2.21 3.14 22.09
N ALA A 326 -1.36 4.14 21.89
CA ALA A 326 -1.72 5.55 22.00
C ALA A 326 -2.78 5.97 20.97
N LEU A 327 -2.62 5.54 19.71
CA LEU A 327 -3.58 5.83 18.64
C LEU A 327 -4.92 5.13 18.87
N ARG A 328 -4.91 3.89 19.38
CA ARG A 328 -6.14 3.17 19.76
C ARG A 328 -6.91 3.90 20.86
N LEU A 329 -6.21 4.41 21.88
CA LEU A 329 -6.82 5.20 22.95
C LEU A 329 -7.41 6.52 22.40
N ALA A 330 -6.67 7.23 21.55
CA ALA A 330 -7.17 8.45 20.89
C ALA A 330 -8.45 8.17 20.08
N ALA A 331 -8.46 7.08 19.30
CA ALA A 331 -9.63 6.68 18.52
C ALA A 331 -10.85 6.29 19.39
N ALA A 332 -10.62 5.61 20.52
CA ALA A 332 -11.69 5.21 21.44
C ALA A 332 -12.35 6.41 22.14
N THR A 333 -11.56 7.42 22.52
CA THR A 333 -12.03 8.64 23.19
C THR A 333 -12.74 9.64 22.25
N THR A 334 -12.69 9.41 20.93
CA THR A 334 -13.33 10.30 19.94
C THR A 334 -14.87 10.23 19.96
N LYS A 335 -15.49 9.34 20.75
CA LYS A 335 -16.94 9.36 21.04
C LYS A 335 -17.32 10.54 21.96
N ALA A 336 -17.39 11.75 21.41
CA ALA A 336 -18.09 12.87 22.06
C ALA A 336 -18.62 13.95 21.08
N THR A 337 -18.14 14.05 19.84
CA THR A 337 -18.40 15.27 19.03
C THR A 337 -19.26 15.10 17.77
N ILE A 338 -19.77 13.90 17.49
CA ILE A 338 -20.68 13.69 16.34
C ILE A 338 -21.93 12.93 16.79
N THR A 339 -22.70 13.55 17.69
CA THR A 339 -24.13 13.26 17.81
C THR A 339 -24.90 14.22 16.91
N THR A 340 -25.79 13.63 16.10
CA THR A 340 -26.86 14.22 15.28
C THR A 340 -26.49 14.67 13.85
N LYS A 341 -26.88 13.82 12.87
CA LYS A 341 -27.72 14.25 11.73
C LYS A 341 -28.58 13.06 11.25
N PRO A 342 -29.79 13.32 10.74
CA PRO A 342 -30.91 12.39 10.84
C PRO A 342 -30.87 11.28 9.80
N ALA A 343 -31.47 10.14 10.16
CA ALA A 343 -31.63 8.98 9.32
C ALA A 343 -32.27 9.34 7.97
N SER A 344 -31.54 9.13 6.86
CA SER A 344 -32.12 9.16 5.52
C SER A 344 -33.10 7.99 5.39
N LYS A 345 -34.39 8.27 5.37
CA LYS A 345 -35.45 7.29 5.06
C LYS A 345 -35.16 6.66 3.69
N LYS A 346 -34.85 5.36 3.67
CA LYS A 346 -34.88 4.54 2.44
C LYS A 346 -36.31 4.56 1.89
N ARG A 347 -36.56 5.30 0.81
CA ARG A 347 -37.77 5.13 -0.01
C ARG A 347 -37.68 3.76 -0.70
N ARG A 348 -38.43 2.77 -0.19
CA ARG A 348 -38.76 1.55 -0.93
C ARG A 348 -39.55 1.97 -2.19
N ARG A 349 -38.97 1.80 -3.38
CA ARG A 349 -39.76 1.77 -4.62
C ARG A 349 -40.60 0.49 -4.58
N LYS A 350 -41.91 0.62 -4.36
CA LYS A 350 -42.87 -0.44 -4.73
C LYS A 350 -42.88 -0.53 -6.26
N LYS A 351 -42.59 -1.72 -6.79
CA LYS A 351 -43.05 -2.12 -8.12
C LYS A 351 -44.57 -2.11 -8.07
N TYR A 352 -45.20 -1.41 -9.01
CA TYR A 352 -46.52 -1.78 -9.49
C TYR A 352 -46.34 -2.30 -10.92
N GLU A 353 -47.19 -3.27 -11.24
CA GLU A 353 -47.24 -4.13 -12.42
C GLU A 353 -47.24 -3.40 -13.75
#